data_AF-A0A8J5JQU6-F1
#
_entry.id   AF-A0A8J5JQU6-F1
#
_cell.length_a   1.000
_cell.length_b   1.000
_cell.length_c   1.000
_cell.angle_alpha   90.00
_cell.angle_beta   90.00
_cell.angle_gamma   90.00
#
_symmetry.space_group_name_H-M   'P 1'
#
loop_
_entity.id
_entity.type
_entity.pdbx_description
1 polymer ?
#
loop_
_entity_poly.entity_id
_entity_poly.type
_entity_poly.pdbx_seq_one_letter_code
_entity_poly.pdbx_strand_id
1 'polypeptide(L)'
;MTAVKDVLLHRVFHNTIRPLYGLDDLTLNMPPPRFLGLRITQCQPLLKTVIHRGRSERVWVYRRCVYCNNGRADVLFIHQYNITSLPQPTDNFFQERIQNLMGHKLKIVSVPHFPFMDFSRDIESGSIIVPRDSIDARMLKTIVSKLNFTFEHRAEPELTWGLEKNGTFNGIIGQLQREETDFSTVAGPTPSRFKVVDYVRTYPADIMTVISLNPTLLPQHLSLIRPFEGDLWFALIASVVAWGLLMWLMQRAWGWVAGGRGVKFSTAILYSWGALLEQPPPNTAISDSGRLLVGWWLVFCLIITTGFRSSLIAHMTVQGKTLPIETFEDLVKQDNWKWGTEPWIFSGIPYDYFSKHTDPVIKTIYQKVERVTKTEGLQKVLDGGFTLIHWEIYFSIFIDSYYSDAHGNTPFHVSKKGVPMIAFFGWAFRKGAPFYPRFCELIFRLQDAGIISHWNKDALARRVESKEMSLGLHHLQGAFFLLFLGLGVAVLMLLVEYLAHSHSSAN
;
A
#
# COMPACT_ATOMS: atom_id res chain seq x y z
N MET A 1 -49.35 8.37 43.81
CA MET A 1 -48.44 7.30 43.33
C MET A 1 -49.26 6.06 43.01
N THR A 2 -49.73 5.92 41.78
CA THR A 2 -50.43 4.71 41.31
C THR A 2 -49.39 3.68 40.86
N ALA A 3 -49.28 2.58 41.59
CA ALA A 3 -48.38 1.48 41.28
C ALA A 3 -48.69 0.90 39.89
N VAL A 4 -47.70 0.93 38.99
CA VAL A 4 -47.73 0.28 37.68
C VAL A 4 -47.70 -1.23 37.94
N LYS A 5 -48.79 -1.93 37.60
CA LYS A 5 -48.98 -3.34 37.95
C LYS A 5 -48.48 -4.34 36.92
N ASP A 6 -48.28 -3.92 35.67
CA ASP A 6 -47.91 -4.81 34.57
C ASP A 6 -46.91 -4.10 33.64
N VAL A 7 -45.74 -4.71 33.40
CA VAL A 7 -44.70 -4.21 32.49
C VAL A 7 -44.43 -5.28 31.43
N LEU A 8 -44.70 -4.96 30.16
CA LEU A 8 -44.37 -5.81 29.01
C LEU A 8 -43.06 -5.33 28.38
N LEU A 9 -42.00 -6.14 28.48
CA LEU A 9 -40.68 -5.86 27.90
C LEU A 9 -40.50 -6.62 26.57
N HIS A 10 -40.06 -5.90 25.52
CA HIS A 10 -39.83 -6.47 24.20
C HIS A 10 -38.49 -7.21 24.10
N ARG A 11 -38.43 -8.31 23.33
CA ARG A 11 -37.27 -9.23 23.21
C ARG A 11 -35.99 -8.64 22.60
N VAL A 12 -36.04 -7.47 21.96
CA VAL A 12 -34.90 -6.87 21.23
C VAL A 12 -33.76 -6.39 22.14
N PHE A 13 -33.95 -6.43 23.46
CA PHE A 13 -32.98 -5.93 24.45
C PHE A 13 -32.06 -7.00 25.07
N HIS A 14 -32.00 -8.21 24.49
CA HIS A 14 -31.26 -9.35 25.08
C HIS A 14 -29.82 -9.59 24.55
N ASN A 15 -29.26 -8.68 23.74
CA ASN A 15 -28.00 -8.94 23.02
C ASN A 15 -26.71 -8.46 23.72
N THR A 16 -26.74 -8.05 24.99
CA THR A 16 -25.53 -7.71 25.75
C THR A 16 -25.33 -8.65 26.93
N ILE A 17 -24.09 -9.07 27.18
CA ILE A 17 -23.73 -10.04 28.23
C ILE A 17 -23.91 -9.40 29.62
N ARG A 18 -23.75 -8.07 29.71
CA ARG A 18 -24.21 -7.30 30.85
C ARG A 18 -25.58 -6.70 30.56
N PRO A 19 -26.56 -6.74 31.49
CA PRO A 19 -27.68 -5.82 31.42
C PRO A 19 -27.08 -4.42 31.37
N LEU A 20 -27.41 -3.67 30.32
CA LEU A 20 -26.69 -2.46 29.93
C LEU A 20 -26.56 -1.42 31.06
N TYR A 21 -27.35 -1.52 32.13
CA TYR A 21 -27.16 -0.93 33.45
C TYR A 21 -27.81 -1.90 34.47
N GLY A 22 -27.36 -1.91 35.72
CA GLY A 22 -28.00 -2.69 36.78
C GLY A 22 -29.50 -2.42 36.80
N LEU A 23 -30.30 -3.48 36.77
CA LEU A 23 -31.75 -3.39 37.00
C LEU A 23 -32.08 -2.81 38.38
N ASP A 24 -31.09 -2.72 39.27
CA ASP A 24 -31.21 -2.27 40.65
C ASP A 24 -31.37 -0.75 40.78
N ASP A 25 -30.94 0.05 39.78
CA ASP A 25 -31.06 1.53 39.80
C ASP A 25 -32.34 2.04 39.12
N LEU A 26 -33.10 1.16 38.46
CA LEU A 26 -34.44 1.49 37.95
C LEU A 26 -35.47 1.15 39.04
N THR A 27 -35.51 1.97 40.10
CA THR A 27 -36.62 1.93 41.06
C THR A 27 -37.91 2.44 40.43
N LEU A 28 -38.53 1.62 39.59
CA LEU A 28 -39.97 1.43 39.66
C LEU A 28 -40.14 0.28 40.64
N ASN A 29 -40.48 0.59 41.89
CA ASN A 29 -40.72 -0.40 42.96
C ASN A 29 -41.46 -1.65 42.44
N MET A 30 -40.76 -2.77 42.17
CA MET A 30 -41.17 -4.17 42.39
C MET A 30 -40.28 -5.20 41.64
N PRO A 31 -40.18 -6.44 42.15
CA PRO A 31 -39.36 -7.51 41.59
C PRO A 31 -40.03 -8.20 40.39
N PRO A 32 -39.27 -8.93 39.53
CA PRO A 32 -39.81 -9.50 38.30
C PRO A 32 -40.52 -10.85 38.55
N PRO A 33 -41.68 -11.12 37.93
CA PRO A 33 -42.13 -12.49 37.72
C PRO A 33 -41.45 -13.07 36.47
N ARG A 34 -40.96 -14.31 36.60
CA ARG A 34 -40.42 -15.13 35.50
C ARG A 34 -41.52 -15.40 34.47
N PHE A 35 -41.44 -14.82 33.28
CA PHE A 35 -42.15 -15.36 32.11
C PHE A 35 -41.29 -15.30 30.84
N LEU A 36 -41.13 -16.48 30.24
CA LEU A 36 -40.46 -16.73 28.97
C LEU A 36 -41.13 -15.96 27.83
N GLY A 37 -40.28 -15.49 26.90
CA GLY A 37 -40.66 -14.52 25.89
C GLY A 37 -41.70 -14.97 24.86
N LEU A 38 -42.38 -13.97 24.32
CA LEU A 38 -43.48 -14.10 23.38
C LEU A 38 -43.34 -13.06 22.25
N ARG A 39 -43.84 -13.42 21.05
CA ARG A 39 -43.92 -12.54 19.87
C ARG A 39 -45.06 -11.53 20.04
N ILE A 40 -45.04 -10.40 19.31
CA ILE A 40 -46.09 -9.37 19.32
C ILE A 40 -47.49 -9.97 19.02
N THR A 41 -47.56 -10.98 18.16
CA THR A 41 -48.80 -11.72 17.86
C THR A 41 -49.36 -12.55 19.03
N GLN A 42 -48.56 -12.78 20.07
CA GLN A 42 -48.96 -13.48 21.29
C GLN A 42 -49.28 -12.52 22.45
N CYS A 43 -49.17 -11.20 22.28
CA CYS A 43 -49.61 -10.23 23.30
C CYS A 43 -51.14 -10.03 23.30
N GLN A 44 -51.82 -10.24 22.16
CA GLN A 44 -53.27 -10.07 22.07
C GLN A 44 -54.08 -10.98 23.01
N PRO A 45 -53.76 -12.28 23.18
CA PRO A 45 -54.48 -13.14 24.12
C PRO A 45 -54.16 -12.84 25.59
N LEU A 46 -52.93 -12.40 25.88
CA LEU A 46 -52.48 -12.05 27.24
C LEU A 46 -53.08 -10.73 27.72
N LEU A 47 -53.28 -9.76 26.84
CA LEU A 47 -54.07 -8.58 27.17
C LEU A 47 -55.51 -8.96 27.52
N LYS A 48 -56.11 -9.94 26.83
CA LYS A 48 -57.48 -10.41 27.12
C LYS A 48 -57.63 -11.07 28.49
N THR A 49 -56.62 -11.78 28.99
CA THR A 49 -56.69 -12.39 30.33
C THR A 49 -56.51 -11.40 31.48
N VAL A 50 -55.81 -10.28 31.25
CA VAL A 50 -55.69 -9.19 32.25
C VAL A 50 -57.02 -8.42 32.40
N ILE A 51 -57.85 -8.38 31.35
CA ILE A 51 -59.12 -7.64 31.30
C ILE A 51 -60.19 -8.20 32.27
N HIS A 52 -60.12 -9.46 32.69
CA HIS A 52 -61.13 -10.05 33.59
C HIS A 52 -61.03 -9.66 35.08
N ARG A 53 -60.07 -8.81 35.46
CA ARG A 53 -59.94 -8.29 36.83
C ARG A 53 -60.02 -6.77 36.90
N GLY A 54 -61.17 -6.21 36.51
CA GLY A 54 -61.67 -4.89 36.94
C GLY A 54 -60.63 -3.77 37.12
N ARG A 55 -59.71 -3.60 36.18
CA ARG A 55 -58.64 -2.59 36.29
C ARG A 55 -58.40 -1.86 34.97
N SER A 56 -58.51 -0.53 35.09
CA SER A 56 -58.01 0.55 34.22
C SER A 56 -58.14 0.33 32.72
N GLU A 57 -59.10 1.03 32.11
CA GLU A 57 -59.34 1.12 30.65
C GLU A 57 -58.18 1.75 29.85
N ARG A 58 -57.12 2.23 30.52
CA ARG A 58 -56.01 2.99 29.93
C ARG A 58 -54.68 2.27 30.08
N VAL A 59 -53.94 2.19 28.96
CA VAL A 59 -52.57 1.66 28.86
C VAL A 59 -51.62 2.84 28.69
N TRP A 60 -50.58 2.89 29.52
CA TRP A 60 -49.52 3.88 29.42
C TRP A 60 -48.34 3.27 28.66
N VAL A 61 -47.95 3.90 27.56
CA VAL A 61 -46.83 3.43 26.74
C VAL A 61 -45.61 4.26 27.08
N TYR A 62 -44.58 3.58 27.57
CA TYR A 62 -43.29 4.16 27.88
C TYR A 62 -42.23 3.58 26.93
N ARG A 63 -41.29 4.42 26.52
CA ARG A 63 -40.14 4.07 25.70
C ARG A 63 -38.87 4.17 26.53
N ARG A 64 -37.99 3.18 26.42
CA ARG A 64 -36.63 3.33 26.93
C ARG A 64 -35.82 4.24 26.00
N CYS A 65 -35.37 5.38 26.50
CA CYS A 65 -34.36 6.18 25.85
C CYS A 65 -32.98 5.77 26.34
N VAL A 66 -32.07 5.42 25.43
CA VAL A 66 -30.71 5.00 25.81
C VAL A 66 -29.82 6.21 26.15
N TYR A 67 -30.05 7.35 25.49
CA TYR A 67 -29.22 8.56 25.58
C TYR A 67 -30.08 9.83 25.68
N CYS A 68 -30.64 10.11 26.86
CA CYS A 68 -31.49 11.29 27.06
C CYS A 68 -30.93 12.21 28.15
N ASN A 69 -30.90 11.73 29.40
CA ASN A 69 -30.62 12.55 30.57
C ASN A 69 -29.11 12.76 30.75
N ASN A 70 -28.54 13.74 30.04
CA ASN A 70 -27.09 13.96 29.92
C ASN A 70 -26.33 12.67 29.53
N GLY A 71 -26.92 11.93 28.59
CA GLY A 71 -26.35 10.69 28.08
C GLY A 71 -26.60 9.45 28.95
N ARG A 72 -27.42 9.56 30.00
CA ARG A 72 -27.91 8.39 30.76
C ARG A 72 -29.20 7.85 30.17
N ALA A 73 -29.41 6.56 30.38
CA ALA A 73 -30.63 5.88 29.98
C ALA A 73 -31.79 6.33 30.88
N ASP A 74 -32.94 6.57 30.27
CA ASP A 74 -34.15 7.01 30.96
C ASP A 74 -35.40 6.40 30.28
N VAL A 75 -36.56 6.60 30.88
CA VAL A 75 -37.84 6.13 30.37
C VAL A 75 -38.69 7.34 29.98
N LEU A 76 -38.94 7.48 28.68
CA LEU A 76 -39.78 8.53 28.13
C LEU A 76 -41.22 8.05 28.04
N PHE A 77 -42.16 8.83 28.56
CA PHE A 77 -43.57 8.61 28.30
C PHE A 77 -43.89 8.96 26.84
N ILE A 78 -44.48 8.03 26.09
CA ILE A 78 -44.89 8.25 24.69
C ILE A 78 -46.33 8.76 24.67
N HIS A 79 -47.26 7.92 25.12
CA HIS A 79 -48.69 8.18 24.97
C HIS A 79 -49.53 7.27 25.86
N GLN A 80 -50.79 7.67 26.07
CA GLN A 80 -51.78 6.89 26.78
C GLN A 80 -52.87 6.44 25.81
N TYR A 81 -53.10 5.12 25.71
CA TYR A 81 -54.12 4.55 24.84
C TYR A 81 -55.27 3.95 25.65
N ASN A 82 -56.49 4.06 25.11
CA ASN A 82 -57.61 3.26 25.61
C ASN A 82 -57.52 1.85 25.00
N ILE A 83 -57.75 0.82 25.82
CA ILE A 83 -57.65 -0.60 25.41
C ILE A 83 -58.56 -0.93 24.21
N THR A 84 -59.67 -0.20 24.06
CA THR A 84 -60.63 -0.34 22.96
C THR A 84 -60.17 0.28 21.63
N SER A 85 -59.11 1.09 21.65
CA SER A 85 -58.55 1.81 20.49
C SER A 85 -57.04 1.62 20.45
N LEU A 86 -56.60 0.36 20.41
CA LEU A 86 -55.18 0.06 20.25
C LEU A 86 -54.70 0.51 18.87
N PRO A 87 -53.51 1.13 18.80
CA PRO A 87 -52.92 1.56 17.53
C PRO A 87 -52.72 0.39 16.57
N GLN A 88 -52.86 0.65 15.28
CA GLN A 88 -52.67 -0.37 14.25
C GLN A 88 -51.17 -0.72 14.13
N PRO A 89 -50.80 -1.92 13.64
CA PRO A 89 -49.41 -2.37 13.53
C PRO A 89 -48.49 -1.47 12.68
N THR A 90 -49.07 -0.51 11.95
CA THR A 90 -48.40 0.47 11.09
C THR A 90 -47.86 1.69 11.84
N ASP A 91 -48.24 1.89 13.10
CA ASP A 91 -47.74 3.00 13.90
C ASP A 91 -46.29 2.71 14.34
N ASN A 92 -45.34 3.44 13.77
CA ASN A 92 -43.90 3.28 14.01
C ASN A 92 -43.49 3.81 15.39
N PHE A 93 -43.83 3.09 16.46
CA PHE A 93 -43.46 3.44 17.84
C PHE A 93 -41.94 3.40 18.13
N PHE A 94 -41.15 2.81 17.23
CA PHE A 94 -39.74 2.46 17.47
C PHE A 94 -38.74 3.10 16.51
N GLN A 95 -39.12 4.15 15.79
CA GLN A 95 -38.30 4.69 14.71
C GLN A 95 -37.52 5.95 15.09
N GLU A 96 -36.74 5.90 16.17
CA GLU A 96 -35.67 6.88 16.37
C GLU A 96 -34.31 6.22 16.13
N ARG A 97 -33.71 6.55 14.98
CA ARG A 97 -32.27 6.38 14.81
C ARG A 97 -31.59 7.31 15.81
N ILE A 98 -30.65 6.81 16.60
CA ILE A 98 -29.86 7.62 17.53
C ILE A 98 -29.24 8.79 16.73
N GLN A 99 -29.72 10.00 16.99
CA GLN A 99 -29.22 11.21 16.33
C GLN A 99 -28.10 11.87 17.14
N ASN A 100 -28.19 11.77 18.47
CA ASN A 100 -27.35 12.44 19.45
C ASN A 100 -27.15 11.52 20.66
N LEU A 101 -25.99 11.62 21.32
CA LEU A 101 -25.62 10.86 22.51
C LEU A 101 -25.72 11.70 23.81
N MET A 102 -26.10 12.97 23.71
CA MET A 102 -26.44 13.87 24.81
C MET A 102 -25.33 14.01 25.87
N GLY A 103 -24.07 13.99 25.46
CA GLY A 103 -22.90 14.11 26.34
C GLY A 103 -22.43 12.79 26.97
N HIS A 104 -23.02 11.65 26.59
CA HIS A 104 -22.65 10.32 27.10
C HIS A 104 -21.13 10.10 27.02
N LYS A 105 -20.54 9.48 28.05
CA LYS A 105 -19.10 9.21 28.12
C LYS A 105 -18.78 7.82 27.55
N LEU A 106 -18.24 7.75 26.34
CA LEU A 106 -17.80 6.51 25.69
C LEU A 106 -16.36 6.14 26.07
N LYS A 107 -16.07 4.84 26.15
CA LYS A 107 -14.71 4.33 26.39
C LYS A 107 -14.06 3.86 25.09
N ILE A 108 -12.91 4.43 24.75
CA ILE A 108 -12.17 4.13 23.53
C ILE A 108 -10.85 3.48 23.88
N VAL A 109 -10.48 2.43 23.17
CA VAL A 109 -9.15 1.80 23.26
C VAL A 109 -8.44 1.85 21.93
N SER A 110 -7.15 2.16 21.93
CA SER A 110 -6.33 2.17 20.71
C SER A 110 -4.90 1.68 20.96
N VAL A 111 -4.26 1.27 19.87
CA VAL A 111 -2.83 0.92 19.78
C VAL A 111 -2.19 1.94 18.82
N PRO A 112 -0.95 2.40 19.07
CA PRO A 112 -0.30 3.38 18.20
C PRO A 112 0.04 2.70 16.87
N HIS A 113 -0.59 3.17 15.79
CA HIS A 113 -0.45 2.63 14.46
C HIS A 113 -0.62 3.75 13.43
N PHE A 114 0.39 4.62 13.35
CA PHE A 114 0.48 5.68 12.35
C PHE A 114 0.45 5.08 10.93
N PRO A 115 -0.33 5.64 9.97
CA PRO A 115 -0.98 6.95 9.99
C PRO A 115 -2.39 7.02 10.61
N PHE A 116 -2.97 5.87 10.96
CA PHE A 116 -4.36 5.78 11.40
C PHE A 116 -4.53 6.42 12.78
N MET A 117 -3.81 5.91 13.77
CA MET A 117 -3.84 6.40 15.14
C MET A 117 -2.43 6.67 15.66
N ASP A 118 -2.14 7.92 16.01
CA ASP A 118 -0.92 8.31 16.72
C ASP A 118 -1.30 9.05 18.01
N PHE A 119 -0.60 8.77 19.09
CA PHE A 119 -0.88 9.38 20.39
C PHE A 119 0.33 9.37 21.30
N SER A 120 0.37 10.32 22.21
CA SER A 120 1.25 10.29 23.38
C SER A 120 0.47 9.85 24.61
N ARG A 121 1.14 9.10 25.50
CA ARG A 121 0.59 8.79 26.81
C ARG A 121 0.65 10.04 27.68
N ASP A 122 -0.43 10.29 28.40
CA ASP A 122 -0.47 11.35 29.40
C ASP A 122 0.48 11.01 30.57
N ILE A 123 1.23 12.02 31.02
CA ILE A 123 2.33 11.86 31.99
C ILE A 123 1.77 11.53 33.39
N GLU A 124 0.56 11.98 33.71
CA GLU A 124 -0.03 11.85 35.05
C GLU A 124 -0.80 10.54 35.26
N SER A 125 -1.52 10.07 34.24
CA SER A 125 -2.43 8.92 34.36
C SER A 125 -1.90 7.64 33.72
N GLY A 126 -0.82 7.73 32.92
CA GLY A 126 -0.10 6.63 32.25
C GLY A 126 -0.90 5.79 31.23
N SER A 127 -2.23 5.84 31.30
CA SER A 127 -3.19 5.01 30.59
C SER A 127 -4.12 5.81 29.68
N ILE A 128 -4.44 7.07 30.05
CA ILE A 128 -5.17 8.00 29.19
C ILE A 128 -4.20 8.51 28.12
N ILE A 129 -4.70 8.63 26.89
CA ILE A 129 -3.89 9.06 25.76
C ILE A 129 -4.39 10.38 25.19
N VAL A 130 -3.44 11.20 24.77
CA VAL A 130 -3.70 12.43 24.02
C VAL A 130 -3.44 12.14 22.54
N PRO A 131 -4.48 12.09 21.70
CA PRO A 131 -4.31 11.88 20.27
C PRO A 131 -3.44 12.97 19.65
N ARG A 132 -2.44 12.55 18.88
CA ARG A 132 -1.69 13.44 17.98
C ARG A 132 -2.46 13.60 16.67
N ASP A 133 -1.98 14.46 15.78
CA ASP A 133 -2.62 14.63 14.47
C ASP A 133 -2.50 13.34 13.65
N SER A 134 -3.62 12.63 13.53
CA SER A 134 -3.76 11.37 12.80
C SER A 134 -5.16 11.27 12.20
N ILE A 135 -5.37 10.29 11.32
CA ILE A 135 -6.64 10.16 10.58
C ILE A 135 -7.80 9.87 11.54
N ASP A 136 -7.62 8.91 12.45
CA ASP A 136 -8.61 8.57 13.46
C ASP A 136 -8.86 9.70 14.44
N ALA A 137 -7.84 10.49 14.80
CA ALA A 137 -8.01 11.65 15.67
C ALA A 137 -8.91 12.72 15.03
N ARG A 138 -8.72 13.00 13.73
CA ARG A 138 -9.56 13.93 12.95
C ARG A 138 -10.99 13.39 12.77
N MET A 139 -11.14 12.10 12.47
CA MET A 139 -12.45 11.43 12.39
C MET A 139 -13.18 11.48 13.73
N LEU A 140 -12.50 11.14 14.82
CA LEU A 140 -13.05 11.14 16.17
C LEU A 140 -13.53 12.53 16.57
N LYS A 141 -12.71 13.57 16.37
CA LYS A 141 -13.11 14.98 16.63
C LYS A 141 -14.38 15.37 15.86
N THR A 142 -14.49 14.94 14.60
CA THR A 142 -15.65 15.21 13.76
C THR A 142 -16.90 14.48 14.26
N ILE A 143 -16.78 13.19 14.58
CA ILE A 143 -17.90 12.38 15.05
C ILE A 143 -18.37 12.84 16.44
N VAL A 144 -17.44 13.21 17.33
CA VAL A 144 -17.71 13.83 18.63
C VAL A 144 -18.56 15.08 18.48
N SER A 145 -18.17 15.99 17.57
CA SER A 145 -18.94 17.22 17.32
C SER A 145 -20.33 16.94 16.76
N LYS A 146 -20.49 15.87 15.98
CA LYS A 146 -21.76 15.57 15.29
C LYS A 146 -22.76 14.82 16.17
N LEU A 147 -22.27 13.92 17.03
CA LEU A 147 -23.09 13.10 17.92
C LEU A 147 -23.15 13.64 19.35
N ASN A 148 -22.36 14.66 19.69
CA ASN A 148 -22.28 15.29 21.00
C ASN A 148 -22.12 14.25 22.13
N PHE A 149 -20.93 13.65 22.21
CA PHE A 149 -20.54 12.73 23.29
C PHE A 149 -19.18 13.13 23.85
N THR A 150 -18.91 12.69 25.07
CA THR A 150 -17.57 12.79 25.68
C THR A 150 -16.92 11.41 25.62
N PHE A 151 -15.60 11.34 25.71
CA PHE A 151 -14.93 10.04 25.68
C PHE A 151 -13.72 9.99 26.59
N GLU A 152 -13.38 8.77 26.99
CA GLU A 152 -12.14 8.44 27.65
C GLU A 152 -11.33 7.53 26.73
N HIS A 153 -10.20 8.03 26.25
CA HIS A 153 -9.34 7.32 25.32
C HIS A 153 -8.16 6.72 26.07
N ARG A 154 -8.03 5.40 26.01
CA ARG A 154 -6.96 4.66 26.67
C ARG A 154 -6.08 3.90 25.67
N ALA A 155 -4.81 3.76 26.01
CA ALA A 155 -3.95 2.81 25.33
C ALA A 155 -4.27 1.37 25.79
N GLU A 156 -4.17 0.42 24.86
CA GLU A 156 -4.09 -1.00 25.24
C GLU A 156 -2.78 -1.24 26.02
N PRO A 157 -2.80 -1.82 27.24
CA PRO A 157 -1.60 -1.95 28.08
C PRO A 157 -0.43 -2.70 27.43
N GLU A 158 -0.71 -3.80 26.73
CA GLU A 158 0.28 -4.67 26.08
C GLU A 158 0.55 -4.28 24.62
N LEU A 159 -0.13 -3.24 24.12
CA LEU A 159 -0.15 -2.82 22.71
C LEU A 159 -0.54 -3.94 21.73
N THR A 160 -1.43 -4.85 22.15
CA THR A 160 -1.83 -6.01 21.34
C THR A 160 -3.18 -5.82 20.66
N TRP A 161 -3.29 -6.28 19.41
CA TRP A 161 -4.53 -6.19 18.63
C TRP A 161 -5.61 -7.17 19.10
N GLY A 162 -5.22 -8.38 19.49
CA GLY A 162 -6.11 -9.42 19.99
C GLY A 162 -5.99 -10.74 19.25
N LEU A 163 -5.22 -11.64 19.84
CA LEU A 163 -5.04 -13.03 19.43
C LEU A 163 -6.10 -13.90 20.08
N GLU A 164 -6.61 -14.86 19.30
CA GLU A 164 -7.58 -15.83 19.78
C GLU A 164 -6.88 -16.94 20.56
N LYS A 165 -7.36 -17.23 21.77
CA LYS A 165 -7.04 -18.42 22.56
C LYS A 165 -8.34 -19.07 23.00
N ASN A 166 -8.68 -20.22 22.41
CA ASN A 166 -9.87 -21.02 22.74
C ASN A 166 -11.18 -20.20 22.77
N GLY A 167 -11.42 -19.33 21.78
CA GLY A 167 -12.62 -18.50 21.67
C GLY A 167 -12.64 -17.23 22.55
N THR A 168 -11.60 -17.02 23.36
CA THR A 168 -11.37 -15.76 24.07
C THR A 168 -10.26 -14.97 23.40
N PHE A 169 -10.42 -13.65 23.32
CA PHE A 169 -9.41 -12.77 22.73
C PHE A 169 -8.67 -11.98 23.83
N ASN A 170 -7.37 -11.73 23.63
CA ASN A 170 -6.65 -10.71 24.40
C ASN A 170 -6.66 -9.36 23.67
N GLY A 171 -5.89 -8.37 24.14
CA GLY A 171 -5.72 -7.07 23.49
C GLY A 171 -7.02 -6.28 23.29
N ILE A 172 -7.04 -5.45 22.24
CA ILE A 172 -8.21 -4.64 21.86
C ILE A 172 -9.48 -5.49 21.72
N ILE A 173 -9.42 -6.58 20.96
CA ILE A 173 -10.61 -7.42 20.73
C ILE A 173 -11.11 -8.05 22.02
N GLY A 174 -10.21 -8.45 22.92
CA GLY A 174 -10.57 -8.97 24.24
C GLY A 174 -11.31 -7.95 25.10
N GLN A 175 -10.85 -6.70 25.13
CA GLN A 175 -11.50 -5.63 25.89
C GLN A 175 -12.91 -5.32 25.34
N LEU A 176 -13.08 -5.34 24.01
CA LEU A 176 -14.40 -5.20 23.37
C LEU A 176 -15.31 -6.40 23.64
N GLN A 177 -14.77 -7.63 23.61
CA GLN A 177 -15.51 -8.86 23.91
C GLN A 177 -16.02 -8.88 25.37
N ARG A 178 -15.23 -8.35 26.32
CA ARG A 178 -15.59 -8.24 27.74
C ARG A 178 -16.43 -7.00 28.08
N GLU A 179 -16.80 -6.20 27.08
CA GLU A 179 -17.54 -4.94 27.22
C GLU A 179 -16.84 -3.94 28.18
N GLU A 180 -15.51 -3.98 28.26
CA GLU A 180 -14.71 -3.03 29.06
C GLU A 180 -14.61 -1.66 28.37
N THR A 181 -14.65 -1.69 27.03
CA THR A 181 -14.54 -0.55 26.12
C THR A 181 -15.69 -0.58 25.12
N ASP A 182 -16.11 0.58 24.63
CA ASP A 182 -17.25 0.70 23.71
C ASP A 182 -16.82 0.48 22.26
N PHE A 183 -15.69 1.06 21.84
CA PHE A 183 -15.13 0.89 20.50
C PHE A 183 -13.61 1.13 20.45
N SER A 184 -12.99 0.71 19.37
CA SER A 184 -11.58 0.94 19.02
C SER A 184 -11.49 1.67 17.68
N THR A 185 -10.50 2.55 17.54
CA THR A 185 -10.24 3.30 16.31
C THR A 185 -9.50 2.50 15.24
N VAL A 186 -8.78 1.44 15.62
CA VAL A 186 -8.06 0.59 14.66
C VAL A 186 -8.19 -0.86 15.06
N ALA A 187 -8.73 -1.66 14.16
CA ALA A 187 -8.69 -3.11 14.22
C ALA A 187 -8.95 -3.73 12.85
N GLY A 188 -8.27 -4.85 12.58
CA GLY A 188 -8.51 -5.67 11.38
C GLY A 188 -9.57 -6.75 11.64
N PRO A 189 -10.53 -6.95 10.73
CA PRO A 189 -11.56 -7.98 10.85
C PRO A 189 -10.99 -9.37 10.53
N THR A 190 -11.38 -10.39 11.28
CA THR A 190 -11.17 -11.79 10.90
C THR A 190 -12.49 -12.54 11.06
N PRO A 191 -12.70 -13.69 10.38
CA PRO A 191 -13.90 -14.50 10.57
C PRO A 191 -14.18 -14.83 12.04
N SER A 192 -13.16 -15.12 12.85
CA SER A 192 -13.32 -15.33 14.28
C SER A 192 -13.71 -14.05 15.04
N ARG A 193 -13.07 -12.91 14.73
CA ARG A 193 -13.36 -11.63 15.39
C ARG A 193 -14.78 -11.12 15.09
N PHE A 194 -15.31 -11.34 13.88
CA PHE A 194 -16.69 -10.95 13.53
C PHE A 194 -17.76 -11.60 14.42
N LYS A 195 -17.46 -12.75 15.04
CA LYS A 195 -18.38 -13.42 15.97
C LYS A 195 -18.56 -12.63 17.27
N VAL A 196 -17.55 -11.87 17.69
CA VAL A 196 -17.48 -11.23 19.01
C VAL A 196 -17.53 -9.70 18.98
N VAL A 197 -17.25 -9.08 17.83
CA VAL A 197 -17.29 -7.61 17.65
C VAL A 197 -17.91 -7.25 16.29
N ASP A 198 -18.36 -6.01 16.17
CA ASP A 198 -18.87 -5.43 14.91
C ASP A 198 -17.83 -4.45 14.32
N TYR A 199 -17.66 -4.46 13.00
CA TYR A 199 -16.64 -3.64 12.32
C TYR A 199 -17.28 -2.67 11.33
N VAL A 200 -16.80 -1.43 11.34
CA VAL A 200 -17.03 -0.50 10.24
C VAL A 200 -15.74 -0.34 9.44
N ARG A 201 -15.86 -0.46 8.13
CA ARG A 201 -14.76 -0.18 7.21
C ARG A 201 -14.54 1.34 7.16
N THR A 202 -13.33 1.78 7.50
CA THR A 202 -12.91 3.19 7.41
C THR A 202 -11.89 3.42 6.31
N TYR A 203 -11.09 2.39 6.01
CA TYR A 203 -9.99 2.46 5.07
C TYR A 203 -10.26 1.63 3.80
N PRO A 204 -9.63 1.98 2.66
CA PRO A 204 -9.62 1.11 1.50
C PRO A 204 -9.05 -0.27 1.86
N ALA A 205 -9.40 -1.28 1.06
CA ALA A 205 -8.76 -2.59 1.22
C ALA A 205 -7.29 -2.44 0.83
N ASP A 206 -6.41 -2.98 1.66
CA ASP A 206 -4.97 -2.94 1.44
C ASP A 206 -4.51 -4.26 0.80
N ILE A 207 -3.43 -4.23 0.04
CA ILE A 207 -2.84 -5.41 -0.57
C ILE A 207 -1.52 -5.74 0.12
N MET A 208 -1.19 -7.02 0.20
CA MET A 208 0.13 -7.41 0.73
C MET A 208 1.14 -7.43 -0.41
N THR A 209 2.21 -6.66 -0.26
CA THR A 209 3.19 -6.40 -1.30
C THR A 209 4.61 -6.56 -0.79
N VAL A 210 5.55 -6.53 -1.73
CA VAL A 210 7.00 -6.56 -1.48
C VAL A 210 7.54 -5.13 -1.49
N ILE A 211 8.38 -4.82 -0.51
CA ILE A 211 9.14 -3.59 -0.39
C ILE A 211 10.60 -3.96 -0.58
N SER A 212 11.26 -3.34 -1.55
CA SER A 212 12.65 -3.57 -1.90
C SER A 212 13.40 -2.25 -2.00
N LEU A 213 14.71 -2.29 -2.23
CA LEU A 213 15.48 -1.09 -2.51
C LEU A 213 15.02 -0.50 -3.85
N ASN A 214 14.95 0.83 -3.93
CA ASN A 214 14.60 1.53 -5.16
C ASN A 214 15.56 1.12 -6.28
N PRO A 215 15.05 0.73 -7.46
CA PRO A 215 15.87 0.39 -8.61
C PRO A 215 17.01 1.38 -8.85
N THR A 216 18.23 0.85 -8.83
CA THR A 216 19.41 1.67 -9.06
C THR A 216 19.50 2.03 -10.54
N LEU A 217 20.06 3.22 -10.79
CA LEU A 217 20.36 3.65 -12.14
C LEU A 217 21.41 2.69 -12.71
N LEU A 218 21.13 2.15 -13.89
CA LEU A 218 22.06 1.27 -14.57
C LEU A 218 23.38 2.03 -14.82
N PRO A 219 24.54 1.36 -14.67
CA PRO A 219 25.85 2.02 -14.71
C PRO A 219 26.02 2.89 -15.95
N GLN A 220 26.26 4.17 -15.74
CA GLN A 220 26.20 5.16 -16.81
C GLN A 220 27.40 5.10 -17.75
N HIS A 221 28.53 4.54 -17.32
CA HIS A 221 29.68 4.33 -18.20
C HIS A 221 29.36 3.35 -19.35
N LEU A 222 28.38 2.45 -19.18
CA LEU A 222 27.92 1.53 -20.24
C LEU A 222 26.81 2.13 -21.12
N SER A 223 26.34 3.35 -20.84
CA SER A 223 25.25 3.99 -21.59
C SER A 223 25.57 4.19 -23.07
N LEU A 224 26.86 4.29 -23.43
CA LEU A 224 27.32 4.47 -24.81
C LEU A 224 27.18 3.22 -25.68
N ILE A 225 27.17 2.01 -25.08
CA ILE A 225 27.12 0.74 -25.82
C ILE A 225 25.68 0.18 -25.88
N ARG A 226 24.83 0.57 -24.92
CA ARG A 226 23.42 0.16 -24.84
C ARG A 226 22.50 0.49 -26.02
N PRO A 227 22.72 1.55 -26.83
CA PRO A 227 21.77 1.91 -27.88
C PRO A 227 21.49 0.79 -28.90
N PHE A 228 22.44 -0.13 -29.06
CA PHE A 228 22.32 -1.31 -29.90
C PHE A 228 22.50 -2.59 -29.08
N GLU A 229 21.68 -3.59 -29.39
CA GLU A 229 21.82 -4.94 -28.85
C GLU A 229 23.07 -5.63 -29.43
N GLY A 230 23.57 -6.65 -28.74
CA GLY A 230 24.78 -7.37 -29.14
C GLY A 230 24.73 -7.86 -30.59
N ASP A 231 23.62 -8.44 -31.00
CA ASP A 231 23.43 -8.97 -32.36
C ASP A 231 23.57 -7.87 -33.43
N LEU A 232 23.07 -6.67 -33.14
CA LEU A 232 23.18 -5.52 -34.04
C LEU A 232 24.62 -4.98 -34.09
N TRP A 233 25.34 -4.98 -32.96
CA TRP A 233 26.77 -4.66 -32.95
C TRP A 233 27.59 -5.61 -33.80
N PHE A 234 27.33 -6.92 -33.69
CA PHE A 234 28.00 -7.92 -34.52
C PHE A 234 27.67 -7.74 -36.00
N ALA A 235 26.38 -7.55 -36.33
CA ALA A 235 25.94 -7.29 -37.69
C ALA A 235 26.59 -6.02 -38.28
N LEU A 236 26.73 -4.95 -37.48
CA LEU A 236 27.38 -3.71 -37.88
C LEU A 236 28.86 -3.97 -38.23
N ILE A 237 29.63 -4.58 -37.32
CA ILE A 237 31.05 -4.88 -37.56
C ILE A 237 31.21 -5.79 -38.79
N ALA A 238 30.39 -6.83 -38.91
CA ALA A 238 30.41 -7.73 -40.05
C ALA A 238 30.11 -7.00 -41.36
N SER A 239 29.13 -6.08 -41.37
CA SER A 239 28.78 -5.29 -42.55
C SER A 239 29.93 -4.38 -43.02
N VAL A 240 30.67 -3.77 -42.08
CA VAL A 240 31.80 -2.88 -42.37
C VAL A 240 32.97 -3.65 -43.00
N VAL A 241 33.25 -4.86 -42.50
CA VAL A 241 34.27 -5.75 -43.05
C VAL A 241 33.84 -6.30 -44.41
N ALA A 242 32.59 -6.77 -44.54
CA ALA A 242 32.05 -7.30 -45.78
C ALA A 242 32.04 -6.25 -46.90
N TRP A 243 31.63 -5.02 -46.58
CA TRP A 243 31.65 -3.92 -47.55
C TRP A 243 33.08 -3.52 -47.92
N GLY A 244 34.00 -3.43 -46.95
CA GLY A 244 35.41 -3.13 -47.21
C GLY A 244 36.07 -4.17 -48.12
N LEU A 245 35.75 -5.45 -47.90
CA LEU A 245 36.18 -6.56 -48.76
C LEU A 245 35.59 -6.45 -50.17
N LEU A 246 34.29 -6.18 -50.29
CA LEU A 246 33.62 -6.02 -51.58
C LEU A 246 34.23 -4.86 -52.39
N MET A 247 34.47 -3.73 -51.74
CA MET A 247 35.13 -2.58 -52.38
C MET A 247 36.54 -2.92 -52.83
N TRP A 248 37.32 -3.63 -52.01
CA TRP A 248 38.67 -4.06 -52.40
C TRP A 248 38.65 -4.99 -53.62
N LEU A 249 37.76 -5.99 -53.63
CA LEU A 249 37.59 -6.91 -54.77
C LEU A 249 37.21 -6.16 -56.05
N MET A 250 36.28 -5.21 -55.93
CA MET A 250 35.78 -4.43 -57.05
C MET A 250 36.86 -3.50 -57.63
N GLN A 251 37.67 -2.86 -56.79
CA GLN A 251 38.79 -2.04 -57.26
C GLN A 251 39.92 -2.89 -57.86
N ARG A 252 40.14 -4.10 -57.34
CA ARG A 252 41.12 -5.03 -57.89
C ARG A 252 40.69 -5.55 -59.26
N ALA A 253 39.42 -5.89 -59.43
CA ALA A 253 38.85 -6.29 -60.71
C ALA A 253 38.92 -5.15 -61.74
N TRP A 254 38.63 -3.90 -61.33
CA TRP A 254 38.79 -2.73 -62.19
C TRP A 254 40.25 -2.49 -62.61
N GLY A 255 41.20 -2.70 -61.69
CA GLY A 255 42.63 -2.64 -61.99
C GLY A 255 43.07 -3.70 -63.01
N TRP A 256 42.49 -4.90 -62.98
CA TRP A 256 42.77 -5.97 -63.95
C TRP A 256 42.16 -5.70 -65.33
N VAL A 257 40.94 -5.17 -65.39
CA VAL A 257 40.18 -5.03 -66.66
C VAL A 257 40.48 -3.72 -67.38
N ALA A 258 40.63 -2.62 -66.64
CA ALA A 258 40.67 -1.26 -67.20
C ALA A 258 41.97 -0.49 -66.89
N GLY A 259 42.97 -1.14 -66.29
CA GLY A 259 44.24 -0.51 -65.93
C GLY A 259 44.13 0.56 -64.83
N GLY A 260 43.06 0.54 -64.05
CA GLY A 260 42.84 1.49 -62.94
C GLY A 260 43.84 1.31 -61.79
N ARG A 261 44.07 2.37 -61.01
CA ARG A 261 44.89 2.29 -59.78
C ARG A 261 44.14 1.47 -58.73
N GLY A 262 44.60 0.26 -58.45
CA GLY A 262 44.05 -0.58 -57.38
C GLY A 262 44.22 0.05 -55.99
N VAL A 263 43.26 -0.20 -55.10
CA VAL A 263 43.27 0.27 -53.71
C VAL A 263 43.82 -0.83 -52.79
N LYS A 264 44.64 -0.46 -51.80
CA LYS A 264 45.11 -1.41 -50.77
C LYS A 264 43.93 -1.87 -49.90
N PHE A 265 43.98 -3.12 -49.43
CA PHE A 265 42.92 -3.69 -48.57
C PHE A 265 42.70 -2.87 -47.30
N SER A 266 43.77 -2.41 -46.65
CA SER A 266 43.69 -1.55 -45.46
C SER A 266 42.98 -0.23 -45.76
N THR A 267 43.26 0.42 -46.88
CA THR A 267 42.60 1.66 -47.28
C THR A 267 41.11 1.45 -47.59
N ALA A 268 40.72 0.30 -48.14
CA ALA A 268 39.31 -0.03 -48.41
C ALA A 268 38.50 -0.24 -47.12
N ILE A 269 39.09 -0.92 -46.12
CA ILE A 269 38.47 -1.08 -44.80
C ILE A 269 38.46 0.24 -44.01
N LEU A 270 39.55 1.02 -44.07
CA LEU A 270 39.58 2.34 -43.42
C LEU A 270 38.57 3.30 -44.03
N TYR A 271 38.28 3.16 -45.33
CA TYR A 271 37.20 3.91 -45.95
C TYR A 271 35.83 3.49 -45.44
N SER A 272 35.57 2.18 -45.28
CA SER A 272 34.30 1.67 -44.78
C SER A 272 34.03 2.12 -43.34
N TRP A 273 35.06 2.03 -42.49
CA TRP A 273 35.03 2.49 -41.11
C TRP A 273 34.94 4.02 -41.00
N GLY A 274 35.74 4.74 -41.79
CA GLY A 274 35.75 6.21 -41.82
C GLY A 274 34.42 6.80 -42.30
N ALA A 275 33.79 6.19 -43.32
CA ALA A 275 32.47 6.60 -43.79
C ALA A 275 31.39 6.40 -42.71
N LEU A 276 31.46 5.33 -41.91
CA LEU A 276 30.56 5.09 -40.78
C LEU A 276 30.74 6.14 -39.67
N LEU A 277 31.98 6.59 -39.46
CA LEU A 277 32.32 7.67 -38.51
C LEU A 277 32.14 9.09 -39.10
N GLU A 278 31.53 9.22 -40.28
CA GLU A 278 31.35 10.48 -41.01
C GLU A 278 32.67 11.21 -41.36
N GLN A 279 33.80 10.50 -41.32
CA GLN A 279 35.13 10.97 -41.67
C GLN A 279 35.83 10.01 -42.65
N PRO A 280 35.33 9.87 -43.89
CA PRO A 280 35.98 9.04 -44.88
C PRO A 280 37.36 9.62 -45.28
N PRO A 281 38.38 8.79 -45.52
CA PRO A 281 39.67 9.26 -46.00
C PRO A 281 39.55 10.04 -47.32
N PRO A 282 40.29 11.16 -47.47
CA PRO A 282 40.26 11.94 -48.70
C PRO A 282 40.93 11.20 -49.87
N ASN A 283 40.33 11.30 -51.05
CA ASN A 283 40.87 10.87 -52.36
C ASN A 283 41.15 9.37 -52.53
N THR A 284 40.10 8.59 -52.76
CA THR A 284 40.20 7.28 -53.41
C THR A 284 39.76 7.41 -54.87
N ALA A 285 40.64 7.04 -55.81
CA ALA A 285 40.27 6.95 -57.22
C ALA A 285 39.35 5.73 -57.40
N ILE A 286 38.04 5.96 -57.45
CA ILE A 286 37.01 4.91 -57.50
C ILE A 286 36.38 4.92 -58.90
N SER A 287 36.26 3.73 -59.50
CA SER A 287 35.46 3.49 -60.73
C SER A 287 34.00 3.94 -60.59
N ASP A 288 33.31 4.23 -61.71
CA ASP A 288 31.92 4.70 -61.68
C ASP A 288 30.96 3.71 -60.99
N SER A 289 31.14 2.42 -61.22
CA SER A 289 30.38 1.39 -60.50
C SER A 289 30.69 1.38 -58.99
N GLY A 290 31.93 1.67 -58.59
CA GLY A 290 32.30 1.77 -57.18
C GLY A 290 31.70 3.00 -56.51
N ARG A 291 31.45 4.09 -57.25
CA ARG A 291 30.74 5.27 -56.73
C ARG A 291 29.29 4.94 -56.35
N LEU A 292 28.62 4.07 -57.12
CA LEU A 292 27.28 3.59 -56.77
C LEU A 292 27.29 2.77 -55.48
N LEU A 293 28.29 1.89 -55.31
CA LEU A 293 28.47 1.09 -54.09
C LEU A 293 28.78 1.96 -52.86
N VAL A 294 29.57 3.03 -53.03
CA VAL A 294 29.77 4.07 -52.00
C VAL A 294 28.47 4.80 -51.70
N GLY A 295 27.69 5.19 -52.71
CA GLY A 295 26.41 5.87 -52.50
C GLY A 295 25.47 5.08 -51.60
N TRP A 296 25.31 3.78 -51.87
CA TRP A 296 24.51 2.90 -51.01
C TRP A 296 25.07 2.70 -49.60
N TRP A 297 26.40 2.63 -49.48
CA TRP A 297 27.05 2.58 -48.17
C TRP A 297 26.83 3.85 -47.35
N LEU A 298 26.86 5.02 -47.98
CA LEU A 298 26.60 6.29 -47.31
C LEU A 298 25.16 6.38 -46.82
N VAL A 299 24.18 5.86 -47.59
CA VAL A 299 22.79 5.76 -47.12
C VAL A 299 22.69 4.82 -45.91
N PHE A 300 23.35 3.66 -45.95
CA PHE A 300 23.41 2.75 -44.80
C PHE A 300 24.05 3.41 -43.57
N CYS A 301 25.19 4.08 -43.74
CA CYS A 301 25.88 4.79 -42.67
C CYS A 301 24.99 5.89 -42.08
N LEU A 302 24.28 6.65 -42.92
CA LEU A 302 23.35 7.68 -42.48
C LEU A 302 22.22 7.09 -41.64
N ILE A 303 21.62 5.98 -42.06
CA ILE A 303 20.53 5.31 -41.31
C ILE A 303 21.04 4.82 -39.95
N ILE A 304 22.18 4.13 -39.92
CA ILE A 304 22.73 3.57 -38.67
C ILE A 304 23.17 4.68 -37.71
N THR A 305 23.90 5.70 -38.18
CA THR A 305 24.39 6.80 -37.33
C THR A 305 23.25 7.64 -36.76
N THR A 306 22.22 7.94 -37.57
CA THR A 306 21.03 8.68 -37.10
C THR A 306 20.23 7.87 -36.08
N GLY A 307 20.05 6.57 -36.32
CA GLY A 307 19.42 5.64 -35.37
C GLY A 307 20.19 5.53 -34.06
N PHE A 308 21.52 5.38 -34.12
CA PHE A 308 22.40 5.34 -32.95
C PHE A 308 22.31 6.63 -32.13
N ARG A 309 22.41 7.79 -32.78
CA ARG A 309 22.30 9.11 -32.12
C ARG A 309 20.96 9.26 -31.41
N SER A 310 19.87 8.89 -32.08
CA SER A 310 18.52 9.00 -31.52
C SER A 310 18.32 8.10 -30.31
N SER A 311 18.75 6.83 -30.42
CA SER A 311 18.69 5.88 -29.31
C SER A 311 19.59 6.30 -28.15
N LEU A 312 20.80 6.81 -28.43
CA LEU A 312 21.69 7.34 -27.40
C LEU A 312 21.08 8.51 -26.63
N ILE A 313 20.47 9.48 -27.34
CA ILE A 313 19.77 10.61 -26.71
C ILE A 313 18.62 10.11 -25.82
N ALA A 314 17.86 9.11 -26.27
CA ALA A 314 16.79 8.52 -25.47
C ALA A 314 17.32 7.88 -24.17
N HIS A 315 18.42 7.13 -24.24
CA HIS A 315 19.03 6.51 -23.06
C HIS A 315 19.73 7.49 -22.12
N MET A 316 20.19 8.65 -22.63
CA MET A 316 20.78 9.71 -21.82
C MET A 316 19.72 10.59 -21.13
N THR A 317 18.56 10.77 -21.76
CA THR A 317 17.45 11.55 -21.21
C THR A 317 16.63 10.74 -20.21
N VAL A 318 16.36 9.47 -20.50
CA VAL A 318 15.69 8.53 -19.59
C VAL A 318 16.69 7.46 -19.17
N GLN A 319 17.26 7.63 -17.98
CA GLN A 319 18.19 6.65 -17.44
C GLN A 319 17.45 5.34 -17.15
N GLY A 320 17.92 4.25 -17.77
CA GLY A 320 17.43 2.91 -17.47
C GLY A 320 17.68 2.55 -16.00
N LYS A 321 16.69 1.94 -15.37
CA LYS A 321 16.76 1.43 -14.00
C LYS A 321 16.82 -0.10 -14.02
N THR A 322 17.38 -0.71 -12.98
CA THR A 322 17.27 -2.17 -12.80
C THR A 322 15.80 -2.59 -12.71
N LEU A 323 15.46 -3.83 -13.08
CA LEU A 323 14.08 -4.29 -12.90
C LEU A 323 13.74 -4.37 -11.40
N PRO A 324 12.67 -3.71 -10.93
CA PRO A 324 12.20 -3.87 -9.56
C PRO A 324 11.63 -5.27 -9.33
N ILE A 325 11.63 -5.70 -8.07
CA ILE A 325 10.87 -6.88 -7.63
C ILE A 325 9.42 -6.42 -7.45
N GLU A 326 8.55 -6.85 -8.36
CA GLU A 326 7.12 -6.52 -8.29
C GLU A 326 6.32 -7.65 -7.65
N THR A 327 6.55 -8.91 -8.01
CA THR A 327 5.69 -10.00 -7.53
C THR A 327 6.40 -10.98 -6.61
N PHE A 328 5.59 -11.79 -5.92
CA PHE A 328 6.07 -12.92 -5.12
C PHE A 328 6.76 -13.98 -5.98
N GLU A 329 6.33 -14.18 -7.23
CA GLU A 329 6.99 -15.07 -8.18
C GLU A 329 8.37 -14.54 -8.56
N ASP A 330 8.51 -13.23 -8.79
CA ASP A 330 9.79 -12.61 -9.10
C ASP A 330 10.77 -12.76 -7.93
N LEU A 331 10.27 -12.62 -6.69
CA LEU A 331 11.07 -12.80 -5.48
C LEU A 331 11.55 -14.25 -5.32
N VAL A 332 10.68 -15.24 -5.54
CA VAL A 332 11.04 -16.67 -5.38
C VAL A 332 11.99 -17.15 -6.48
N LYS A 333 11.95 -16.57 -7.68
CA LYS A 333 12.88 -16.90 -8.78
C LYS A 333 14.30 -16.40 -8.54
N GLN A 334 14.51 -15.43 -7.65
CA GLN A 334 15.83 -14.88 -7.38
C GLN A 334 16.48 -15.59 -6.19
N ASP A 335 17.46 -16.46 -6.48
CA ASP A 335 18.07 -17.36 -5.46
C ASP A 335 18.80 -16.63 -4.31
N ASN A 336 19.25 -15.39 -4.53
CA ASN A 336 20.07 -14.64 -3.57
C ASN A 336 19.29 -13.69 -2.66
N TRP A 337 17.97 -13.61 -2.78
CA TRP A 337 17.16 -12.67 -2.01
C TRP A 337 16.56 -13.31 -0.77
N LYS A 338 16.64 -12.59 0.34
CA LYS A 338 15.96 -12.92 1.59
C LYS A 338 14.75 -12.03 1.77
N TRP A 339 13.78 -12.49 2.55
CA TRP A 339 12.60 -11.70 2.86
C TRP A 339 12.16 -11.87 4.31
N GLY A 340 11.53 -10.83 4.83
CA GLY A 340 10.99 -10.86 6.18
C GLY A 340 9.74 -10.02 6.35
N THR A 341 9.13 -10.16 7.51
CA THR A 341 7.98 -9.37 7.92
C THR A 341 7.90 -9.26 9.43
N GLU A 342 7.06 -8.34 9.91
CA GLU A 342 6.86 -8.16 11.34
C GLU A 342 6.15 -9.38 11.96
N PRO A 343 6.51 -9.82 13.17
CA PRO A 343 5.93 -11.01 13.79
C PRO A 343 4.40 -11.01 13.87
N TRP A 344 3.80 -9.84 14.08
CA TRP A 344 2.36 -9.67 14.25
C TRP A 344 1.57 -9.81 12.93
N ILE A 345 2.21 -9.69 11.76
CA ILE A 345 1.54 -9.86 10.46
C ILE A 345 1.01 -11.29 10.32
N PHE A 346 1.77 -12.28 10.78
CA PHE A 346 1.33 -13.68 10.83
C PHE A 346 0.50 -14.02 12.07
N SER A 347 -0.33 -13.08 12.54
CA SER A 347 -1.19 -13.30 13.71
C SER A 347 -2.67 -12.98 13.48
N GLY A 348 -3.10 -13.07 12.21
CA GLY A 348 -4.48 -12.82 11.78
C GLY A 348 -4.75 -13.28 10.35
N ILE A 349 -5.41 -12.44 9.53
CA ILE A 349 -5.76 -12.74 8.12
C ILE A 349 -4.56 -13.25 7.31
N PRO A 350 -3.34 -12.65 7.42
CA PRO A 350 -2.21 -13.14 6.64
C PRO A 350 -1.77 -14.55 7.05
N TYR A 351 -1.83 -14.90 8.35
CA TYR A 351 -1.51 -16.26 8.79
C TYR A 351 -2.43 -17.29 8.15
N ASP A 352 -3.74 -17.06 8.19
CA ASP A 352 -4.71 -17.96 7.57
C ASP A 352 -4.48 -18.08 6.07
N TYR A 353 -4.15 -16.98 5.39
CA TYR A 353 -3.84 -16.98 3.98
C TYR A 353 -2.57 -17.79 3.68
N PHE A 354 -1.42 -17.40 4.23
CA PHE A 354 -0.13 -18.03 3.91
C PHE A 354 -0.01 -19.48 4.38
N SER A 355 -0.59 -19.82 5.54
CA SER A 355 -0.49 -21.18 6.10
C SER A 355 -1.37 -22.20 5.37
N LYS A 356 -2.53 -21.76 4.85
CA LYS A 356 -3.51 -22.65 4.19
C LYS A 356 -3.44 -22.60 2.67
N HIS A 357 -2.70 -21.66 2.08
CA HIS A 357 -2.65 -21.55 0.63
C HIS A 357 -2.01 -22.79 -0.01
N THR A 358 -2.53 -23.20 -1.17
CA THR A 358 -2.04 -24.36 -1.92
C THR A 358 -0.88 -24.02 -2.85
N ASP A 359 -0.75 -22.76 -3.26
CA ASP A 359 0.25 -22.29 -4.21
C ASP A 359 1.69 -22.55 -3.71
N PRO A 360 2.56 -23.21 -4.50
CA PRO A 360 3.94 -23.44 -4.12
C PRO A 360 4.73 -22.15 -3.83
N VAL A 361 4.49 -21.06 -4.56
CA VAL A 361 5.22 -19.79 -4.40
C VAL A 361 4.93 -19.21 -3.01
N ILE A 362 3.66 -19.15 -2.63
CA ILE A 362 3.20 -18.61 -1.35
C ILE A 362 3.71 -19.48 -0.18
N LYS A 363 3.73 -20.80 -0.34
CA LYS A 363 4.30 -21.72 0.66
C LYS A 363 5.79 -21.49 0.84
N THR A 364 6.55 -21.33 -0.24
CA THR A 364 7.99 -21.02 -0.17
C THR A 364 8.23 -19.70 0.56
N ILE A 365 7.43 -18.67 0.25
CA ILE A 365 7.49 -17.38 0.96
C ILE A 365 7.26 -17.58 2.45
N TYR A 366 6.20 -18.28 2.84
CA TYR A 366 5.87 -18.51 4.23
C TYR A 366 6.93 -19.33 4.99
N GLN A 367 7.57 -20.31 4.33
CA GLN A 367 8.58 -21.16 4.96
C GLN A 367 9.93 -20.46 5.20
N LYS A 368 10.32 -19.56 4.29
CA LYS A 368 11.61 -18.85 4.33
C LYS A 368 11.54 -17.45 4.95
N VAL A 369 10.37 -17.00 5.39
CA VAL A 369 10.19 -15.64 5.93
C VAL A 369 10.91 -15.44 7.26
N GLU A 370 11.77 -14.44 7.32
CA GLU A 370 12.41 -14.01 8.57
C GLU A 370 11.46 -13.10 9.37
N ARG A 371 11.43 -13.28 10.70
CA ARG A 371 10.68 -12.39 11.60
C ARG A 371 11.59 -11.25 12.01
N VAL A 372 11.34 -10.07 11.46
CA VAL A 372 12.15 -8.86 11.67
C VAL A 372 11.28 -7.74 12.20
N THR A 373 11.84 -6.88 13.05
CA THR A 373 11.13 -5.65 13.43
C THR A 373 11.07 -4.68 12.25
N LYS A 374 10.11 -3.74 12.26
CA LYS A 374 9.95 -2.77 11.16
C LYS A 374 11.21 -2.00 10.82
N THR A 375 11.90 -1.50 11.84
CA THR A 375 13.12 -0.69 11.70
C THR A 375 14.31 -1.53 11.26
N GLU A 376 14.50 -2.71 11.85
CA GLU A 376 15.55 -3.66 11.46
C GLU A 376 15.35 -4.14 10.02
N GLY A 377 14.10 -4.46 9.66
CA GLY A 377 13.75 -4.89 8.30
C GLY A 377 14.05 -3.82 7.27
N LEU A 378 13.68 -2.56 7.54
CA LEU A 378 13.98 -1.44 6.65
C LEU A 378 15.49 -1.21 6.51
N GLN A 379 16.25 -1.34 7.61
CA GLN A 379 17.71 -1.26 7.55
C GLN A 379 18.30 -2.38 6.67
N LYS A 380 17.82 -3.62 6.82
CA LYS A 380 18.24 -4.74 5.95
C LYS A 380 17.91 -4.51 4.48
N VAL A 381 16.77 -3.87 4.17
CA VAL A 381 16.43 -3.48 2.80
C VAL A 381 17.42 -2.44 2.26
N LEU A 382 17.84 -1.48 3.09
CA LEU A 382 18.87 -0.48 2.73
C LEU A 382 20.25 -1.10 2.52
N ASP A 383 20.61 -2.11 3.32
CA ASP A 383 21.88 -2.84 3.21
C ASP A 383 21.92 -3.71 1.93
N GLY A 384 20.76 -4.01 1.34
CA GLY A 384 20.60 -4.71 0.06
C GLY A 384 20.41 -6.23 0.18
N GLY A 385 19.82 -6.84 -0.86
CA GLY A 385 19.57 -8.30 -0.92
C GLY A 385 18.46 -8.80 0.02
N PHE A 386 17.73 -7.89 0.66
CA PHE A 386 16.60 -8.19 1.52
C PHE A 386 15.34 -7.47 1.03
N THR A 387 14.19 -8.12 1.15
CA THR A 387 12.88 -7.50 0.92
C THR A 387 11.97 -7.62 2.15
N LEU A 388 11.09 -6.66 2.30
CA LEU A 388 10.06 -6.67 3.34
C LEU A 388 8.70 -6.97 2.74
N ILE A 389 7.93 -7.84 3.39
CA ILE A 389 6.54 -8.11 2.99
C ILE A 389 5.63 -7.36 3.95
N HIS A 390 4.83 -6.43 3.44
CA HIS A 390 3.90 -5.64 4.25
C HIS A 390 2.70 -5.15 3.43
N TRP A 391 1.79 -4.45 4.09
CA TRP A 391 0.63 -3.79 3.50
C TRP A 391 1.05 -2.56 2.70
N GLU A 392 0.63 -2.47 1.44
CA GLU A 392 1.04 -1.44 0.48
C GLU A 392 0.68 -0.03 0.96
N ILE A 393 -0.59 0.25 1.25
CA ILE A 393 -1.05 1.61 1.60
C ILE A 393 -0.39 2.04 2.91
N TYR A 394 -0.38 1.16 3.90
CA TYR A 394 0.23 1.43 5.19
C TYR A 394 1.73 1.74 5.09
N PHE A 395 2.50 0.88 4.41
CA PHE A 395 3.95 1.03 4.35
C PHE A 395 4.39 2.14 3.39
N SER A 396 3.64 2.39 2.31
CA SER A 396 3.84 3.57 1.45
C SER A 396 3.73 4.86 2.27
N ILE A 397 2.68 5.02 3.07
CA ILE A 397 2.53 6.21 3.94
C ILE A 397 3.64 6.27 4.99
N PHE A 398 4.03 5.13 5.57
CA PHE A 398 5.10 5.08 6.54
C PHE A 398 6.44 5.51 5.92
N ILE A 399 6.83 4.94 4.78
CA ILE A 399 8.03 5.32 4.03
C ILE A 399 7.98 6.80 3.69
N ASP A 400 6.86 7.27 3.14
CA ASP A 400 6.71 8.67 2.77
C ASP A 400 6.84 9.62 3.96
N SER A 401 6.37 9.22 5.14
CA SER A 401 6.43 10.07 6.33
C SER A 401 7.80 10.15 7.03
N TYR A 402 8.70 9.19 6.78
CA TYR A 402 9.98 9.07 7.51
C TYR A 402 11.22 9.02 6.61
N TYR A 403 11.07 8.64 5.34
CA TYR A 403 12.17 8.35 4.43
C TYR A 403 12.05 9.00 3.04
N SER A 404 10.91 9.63 2.72
CA SER A 404 10.76 10.38 1.48
C SER A 404 11.11 11.85 1.67
N ASP A 405 11.85 12.39 0.70
CA ASP A 405 12.21 13.81 0.62
C ASP A 405 11.07 14.66 0.04
N ALA A 406 11.17 15.99 0.14
CA ALA A 406 10.16 16.97 -0.34
C ALA A 406 9.70 16.76 -1.80
N HIS A 407 10.56 16.16 -2.62
CA HIS A 407 10.32 15.85 -4.03
C HIS A 407 9.73 14.45 -4.27
N GLY A 408 9.41 13.69 -3.22
CA GLY A 408 8.91 12.31 -3.31
C GLY A 408 9.98 11.27 -3.62
N ASN A 409 11.26 11.61 -3.42
CA ASN A 409 12.36 10.67 -3.59
C ASN A 409 12.50 9.81 -2.34
N THR A 410 12.46 8.49 -2.53
CA THR A 410 12.63 7.50 -1.46
C THR A 410 13.65 6.44 -1.88
N PRO A 411 14.48 5.94 -0.94
CA PRO A 411 15.38 4.83 -1.21
C PRO A 411 14.64 3.48 -1.34
N PHE A 412 13.32 3.44 -1.09
CA PHE A 412 12.53 2.23 -1.16
C PHE A 412 11.64 2.18 -2.41
N HIS A 413 11.45 0.98 -2.96
CA HIS A 413 10.44 0.67 -3.96
C HIS A 413 9.36 -0.21 -3.34
N VAL A 414 8.13 0.31 -3.32
CA VAL A 414 6.95 -0.44 -2.90
C VAL A 414 6.27 -0.97 -4.16
N SER A 415 6.20 -2.30 -4.28
CA SER A 415 5.53 -2.93 -5.41
C SER A 415 4.03 -2.60 -5.42
N LYS A 416 3.49 -2.36 -6.62
CA LYS A 416 2.03 -2.17 -6.82
C LYS A 416 1.32 -3.49 -7.14
N LYS A 417 2.08 -4.55 -7.39
CA LYS A 417 1.56 -5.88 -7.72
C LYS A 417 1.64 -6.77 -6.48
N GLY A 418 0.71 -6.55 -5.57
CA GLY A 418 0.56 -7.36 -4.36
C GLY A 418 -0.50 -8.45 -4.50
N VAL A 419 -0.55 -9.30 -3.49
CA VAL A 419 -1.66 -10.23 -3.28
C VAL A 419 -2.82 -9.48 -2.63
N PRO A 420 -4.01 -9.44 -3.25
CA PRO A 420 -5.18 -8.84 -2.65
C PRO A 420 -5.68 -9.76 -1.53
N MET A 421 -5.23 -9.50 -0.31
CA MET A 421 -5.95 -9.97 0.86
C MET A 421 -7.05 -8.96 1.13
N ILE A 422 -8.30 -9.39 1.24
CA ILE A 422 -9.40 -8.50 1.65
C ILE A 422 -9.22 -8.23 3.15
N ALA A 423 -8.25 -7.38 3.47
CA ALA A 423 -7.98 -6.85 4.77
C ALA A 423 -8.23 -5.36 4.68
N PHE A 424 -9.25 -4.90 5.39
CA PHE A 424 -9.46 -3.48 5.60
C PHE A 424 -9.24 -3.22 7.09
N PHE A 425 -8.50 -2.18 7.41
CA PHE A 425 -8.53 -1.65 8.76
C PHE A 425 -9.83 -0.85 8.95
N GLY A 426 -10.34 -0.89 10.17
CA GLY A 426 -11.63 -0.32 10.51
C GLY A 426 -11.70 0.06 11.98
N TRP A 427 -12.80 0.71 12.36
CA TRP A 427 -13.16 0.83 13.77
C TRP A 427 -13.91 -0.44 14.18
N ALA A 428 -13.60 -0.93 15.37
CA ALA A 428 -14.27 -2.09 15.96
C ALA A 428 -15.15 -1.65 17.12
N PHE A 429 -16.37 -2.16 17.18
CA PHE A 429 -17.38 -1.87 18.18
C PHE A 429 -17.71 -3.14 18.95
N ARG A 430 -18.07 -2.99 20.22
CA ARG A 430 -18.65 -4.12 20.96
C ARG A 430 -19.92 -4.63 20.27
N LYS A 431 -20.12 -5.94 20.28
CA LYS A 431 -21.23 -6.59 19.57
C LYS A 431 -22.57 -6.02 20.02
N GLY A 432 -23.42 -5.64 19.06
CA GLY A 432 -24.77 -5.15 19.36
C GLY A 432 -24.83 -3.75 19.98
N ALA A 433 -23.76 -2.95 19.87
CA ALA A 433 -23.77 -1.56 20.32
C ALA A 433 -24.89 -0.75 19.63
N PRO A 434 -25.77 -0.06 20.38
CA PRO A 434 -26.93 0.62 19.79
C PRO A 434 -26.53 1.80 18.89
N PHE A 435 -25.40 2.45 19.17
CA PHE A 435 -24.87 3.59 18.40
C PHE A 435 -24.11 3.16 17.12
N TYR A 436 -23.75 1.88 16.98
CA TYR A 436 -22.96 1.39 15.86
C TYR A 436 -23.52 1.78 14.47
N PRO A 437 -24.82 1.59 14.16
CA PRO A 437 -25.35 1.97 12.85
C PRO A 437 -25.17 3.45 12.51
N ARG A 438 -25.22 4.32 13.53
CA ARG A 438 -25.05 5.75 13.34
C ARG A 438 -23.59 6.12 13.07
N PHE A 439 -22.64 5.47 13.76
CA PHE A 439 -21.22 5.63 13.46
C PHE A 439 -20.90 5.16 12.04
N CYS A 440 -21.44 4.01 11.61
CA CYS A 440 -21.29 3.53 10.24
C CYS A 440 -21.77 4.55 9.21
N GLU A 441 -22.97 5.11 9.39
CA GLU A 441 -23.52 6.12 8.47
C GLU A 441 -22.62 7.35 8.38
N LEU A 442 -22.09 7.84 9.50
CA LEU A 442 -21.21 9.02 9.51
C LEU A 442 -19.85 8.74 8.86
N ILE A 443 -19.25 7.60 9.18
CA ILE A 443 -17.95 7.19 8.60
C ILE A 443 -18.08 7.02 7.09
N PHE A 444 -19.14 6.34 6.61
CA PHE A 444 -19.38 6.22 5.18
C PHE A 444 -19.60 7.56 4.51
N ARG A 445 -20.32 8.51 5.14
CA ARG A 445 -20.42 9.88 4.60
C ARG A 445 -19.08 10.59 4.49
N LEU A 446 -18.20 10.43 5.48
CA LEU A 446 -16.84 11.01 5.43
C LEU A 446 -16.01 10.37 4.31
N GLN A 447 -16.17 9.07 4.09
CA GLN A 447 -15.51 8.33 3.03
C GLN A 447 -16.05 8.73 1.65
N ASP A 448 -17.37 8.75 1.45
CA ASP A 448 -18.05 9.09 0.20
C ASP A 448 -17.79 10.55 -0.20
N ALA A 449 -17.68 11.45 0.77
CA ALA A 449 -17.29 12.84 0.53
C ALA A 449 -15.79 13.01 0.21
N GLY A 450 -14.98 11.95 0.31
CA GLY A 450 -13.53 12.00 0.05
C GLY A 450 -12.70 12.68 1.15
N ILE A 451 -13.30 13.01 2.30
CA ILE A 451 -12.64 13.74 3.39
C ILE A 451 -11.49 12.93 3.98
N ILE A 452 -11.68 11.62 4.17
CA ILE A 452 -10.64 10.71 4.69
C ILE A 452 -9.43 10.69 3.74
N SER A 453 -9.66 10.61 2.43
CA SER A 453 -8.59 10.64 1.42
C SER A 453 -7.82 11.96 1.43
N HIS A 454 -8.54 13.08 1.58
CA HIS A 454 -7.92 14.40 1.70
C HIS A 454 -7.05 14.51 2.96
N TRP A 455 -7.53 14.06 4.12
CA TRP A 455 -6.75 14.07 5.37
C TRP A 455 -5.50 13.20 5.30
N ASN A 456 -5.55 12.06 4.60
CA ASN A 456 -4.37 11.23 4.37
C ASN A 456 -3.26 12.02 3.64
N LYS A 457 -3.63 12.72 2.56
CA LYS A 457 -2.69 13.52 1.77
C LYS A 457 -2.12 14.70 2.55
N ASP A 458 -2.97 15.42 3.29
CA ASP A 458 -2.55 16.57 4.11
C ASP A 458 -1.64 16.14 5.28
N ALA A 459 -1.93 15.01 5.95
CA ALA A 459 -1.07 14.47 7.00
C ALA A 459 0.31 14.06 6.47
N LEU A 460 0.39 13.58 5.23
CA LEU A 460 1.64 13.21 4.57
C LEU A 460 2.46 14.44 4.18
N ALA A 461 1.83 15.42 3.50
CA ALA A 461 2.51 16.61 2.98
C ALA A 461 3.27 17.40 4.07
N ARG A 462 2.72 17.46 5.29
CA ARG A 462 3.32 18.21 6.41
C ARG A 462 4.60 17.59 6.99
N ARG A 463 4.94 16.34 6.65
CA ARG A 463 6.13 15.65 7.19
C ARG A 463 7.30 15.54 6.21
N VAL A 464 7.09 15.88 4.94
CA VAL A 464 8.02 15.62 3.83
C VAL A 464 8.95 16.81 3.53
N GLU A 465 8.78 17.96 4.20
CA GLU A 465 9.66 19.13 4.05
C GLU A 465 11.06 18.90 4.66
N SER A 466 12.01 18.33 3.90
CA SER A 466 13.43 18.76 3.79
C SER A 466 14.40 17.66 3.33
N LYS A 467 14.63 17.56 2.02
CA LYS A 467 15.97 17.24 1.48
C LYS A 467 16.01 17.44 -0.03
N GLU A 468 17.00 18.21 -0.49
CA GLU A 468 17.35 18.33 -1.90
C GLU A 468 18.66 17.59 -2.13
N MET A 469 18.73 16.79 -3.20
CA MET A 469 19.97 16.21 -3.71
C MET A 469 20.21 16.72 -5.13
N SER A 470 21.36 17.36 -5.34
CA SER A 470 21.76 17.93 -6.63
C SER A 470 22.40 16.89 -7.55
N LEU A 471 22.14 17.03 -8.84
CA LEU A 471 22.70 16.19 -9.92
C LEU A 471 24.19 16.50 -10.18
N GLY A 472 25.04 15.47 -10.32
CA GLY A 472 26.50 15.62 -10.47
C GLY A 472 27.10 15.18 -11.81
N LEU A 473 28.37 15.53 -12.05
CA LEU A 473 29.20 15.31 -13.25
C LEU A 473 29.43 13.83 -13.66
N HIS A 474 28.96 12.87 -12.85
CA HIS A 474 29.12 11.43 -13.09
C HIS A 474 28.52 10.93 -14.42
N HIS A 475 27.72 11.76 -15.09
CA HIS A 475 26.99 11.41 -16.31
C HIS A 475 27.83 11.22 -17.59
N LEU A 476 29.07 11.71 -17.62
CA LEU A 476 29.92 11.70 -18.81
C LEU A 476 31.17 10.81 -18.71
N GLN A 477 31.34 10.09 -17.60
CA GLN A 477 32.58 9.34 -17.32
C GLN A 477 32.90 8.26 -18.36
N GLY A 478 31.88 7.60 -18.94
CA GLY A 478 32.07 6.54 -19.94
C GLY A 478 32.81 6.99 -21.20
N ALA A 479 32.53 8.21 -21.69
CA ALA A 479 33.17 8.74 -22.89
C ALA A 479 34.66 8.98 -22.67
N PHE A 480 35.03 9.48 -21.49
CA PHE A 480 36.42 9.69 -21.13
C PHE A 480 37.19 8.38 -21.01
N PHE A 481 36.61 7.34 -20.39
CA PHE A 481 37.28 6.03 -20.32
C PHE A 481 37.55 5.42 -21.69
N LEU A 482 36.59 5.50 -22.62
CA LEU A 482 36.75 4.97 -23.97
C LEU A 482 37.82 5.73 -24.76
N LEU A 483 37.89 7.06 -24.59
CA LEU A 483 38.94 7.88 -25.19
C LEU A 483 40.33 7.49 -24.68
N PHE A 484 40.50 7.36 -23.36
CA PHE A 484 41.79 6.96 -22.77
C PHE A 484 42.20 5.55 -23.18
N LEU A 485 41.26 4.61 -23.27
CA LEU A 485 41.53 3.27 -23.78
C LEU A 485 42.01 3.30 -25.24
N GLY A 486 41.33 4.06 -26.10
CA GLY A 486 41.69 4.19 -27.51
C GLY A 486 43.08 4.80 -27.71
N LEU A 487 43.40 5.87 -26.97
CA LEU A 487 44.73 6.47 -26.97
C LEU A 487 45.79 5.49 -26.45
N GLY A 488 45.49 4.72 -25.40
CA GLY A 488 46.39 3.70 -24.88
C GLY A 488 46.72 2.63 -25.91
N VAL A 489 45.72 2.11 -26.63
CA VAL A 489 45.92 1.12 -27.71
C VAL A 489 46.74 1.72 -28.86
N ALA A 490 46.48 2.98 -29.24
CA ALA A 490 47.24 3.65 -30.29
C ALA A 490 48.73 3.81 -29.92
N VAL A 491 49.03 4.21 -28.68
CA VAL A 491 50.41 4.32 -28.18
C VAL A 491 51.08 2.95 -28.13
N LEU A 492 50.39 1.92 -27.66
CA LEU A 492 50.92 0.54 -27.64
C LEU A 492 51.26 0.04 -29.04
N MET A 493 50.38 0.26 -30.03
CA MET A 493 50.63 -0.13 -31.42
C MET A 493 51.83 0.60 -32.01
N LEU A 494 51.98 1.89 -31.73
CA LEU A 494 53.14 2.69 -32.14
C LEU A 494 54.44 2.16 -31.53
N LEU A 495 54.42 1.79 -30.25
CA LEU A 495 55.57 1.18 -29.57
C LEU A 495 55.94 -0.18 -30.18
N VAL A 496 54.95 -1.02 -30.49
CA VAL A 496 55.17 -2.32 -31.14
C VAL A 496 55.79 -2.12 -32.53
N GLU A 497 55.27 -1.18 -33.33
CA GLU A 497 55.83 -0.86 -34.65
C GLU A 497 57.27 -0.34 -34.55
N TYR A 498 57.54 0.54 -33.58
CA TYR A 498 58.89 1.06 -33.32
C TYR A 498 59.87 -0.06 -32.94
N LEU A 499 59.48 -0.96 -32.03
CA LEU A 499 60.31 -2.09 -31.62
C LEU A 499 60.55 -3.08 -32.77
N ALA A 500 59.51 -3.38 -33.56
CA ALA A 500 59.62 -4.26 -34.73
C ALA A 500 60.55 -3.66 -35.80
N HIS A 501 60.45 -2.35 -36.06
CA HIS A 501 61.31 -1.65 -37.00
C HIS A 501 62.76 -1.55 -36.51
N SER A 502 62.96 -1.29 -35.21
CA SER A 502 64.29 -1.28 -34.59
C SER A 502 64.96 -2.66 -34.65
N HIS A 503 64.21 -3.75 -34.47
CA HIS A 503 64.76 -5.11 -34.57
C HIS A 503 65.09 -5.50 -36.01
N SER A 504 64.25 -5.09 -36.97
CA SER A 504 64.51 -5.31 -38.42
C SER A 504 65.65 -4.45 -38.98
N SER A 505 66.04 -3.36 -38.31
CA SER A 505 67.15 -2.50 -38.74
C SER A 505 68.48 -2.88 -38.09
N ALA A 506 68.44 -3.72 -37.05
CA ALA A 506 69.62 -4.21 -36.33
C ALA A 506 70.12 -5.60 -36.81
N ASN A 507 69.28 -6.33 -37.54
CA ASN A 507 69.64 -7.50 -38.36
C ASN A 507 69.81 -7.07 -39.81
#